data_AF-X1Q9R8-F1
#
_entry.id   AF-X1Q9R8-F1
#
_cell.length_a   1.000
_cell.length_b   1.000
_cell.length_c   1.000
_cell.angle_alpha   90.00
_cell.angle_beta   90.00
_cell.angle_gamma   90.00
#
_symmetry.space_group_name_H-M   'P 1'
#
loop_
_entity.id
_entity.type
_entity.pdbx_description
1 polymer ?
#
loop_
_entity_poly.entity_id
_entity_poly.type
_entity_poly.pdbx_seq_one_letter_code
_entity_poly.pdbx_strand_id
1 'polypeptide(L)'
;MPKINLLDSKTCTLIGLVTNVALAIFKLFAGIFGSSYAMIADAIHSMSDCLATGTVYVGLRIGEKPPDESHPYGHGNAETIAAFLVALIILATGVFVGISAIQLIAHKQFETPATIALAAAAISIVTKEGMFHYTLNVGERNNSPALIANAWDHRSDAYSSVAALAGILGARLVF
;
A
#
# COMPACT_ATOMS: atom_id res chain seq x y z
N MET A 1 -26.09 -0.42 19.39
CA MET A 1 -25.14 -0.29 18.27
C MET A 1 -23.74 -0.49 18.84
N PRO A 2 -22.94 -1.47 18.36
CA PRO A 2 -21.55 -1.58 18.81
C PRO A 2 -20.82 -0.29 18.45
N LYS A 3 -20.15 0.33 19.42
CA LYS A 3 -19.34 1.53 19.17
C LYS A 3 -18.14 1.10 18.33
N ILE A 4 -18.02 1.62 17.10
CA ILE A 4 -16.84 1.39 16.26
C ILE A 4 -15.63 1.99 16.98
N ASN A 5 -14.68 1.15 17.40
CA ASN A 5 -13.44 1.61 18.00
C ASN A 5 -12.42 1.82 16.89
N LEU A 6 -12.17 3.08 16.52
CA LEU A 6 -11.20 3.45 15.49
C LEU A 6 -9.75 3.10 15.86
N LEU A 7 -9.49 2.72 17.12
CA LEU A 7 -8.18 2.29 17.59
C LEU A 7 -8.04 0.77 17.65
N ASP A 8 -9.07 0.03 17.25
CA ASP A 8 -9.01 -1.43 17.16
C ASP A 8 -8.23 -1.89 15.92
N SER A 9 -7.37 -2.89 16.09
CA SER A 9 -6.48 -3.41 15.04
C SER A 9 -7.22 -3.87 13.78
N LYS A 10 -8.36 -4.57 13.94
CA LYS A 10 -9.17 -5.05 12.83
C LYS A 10 -9.88 -3.90 12.12
N THR A 11 -10.44 -2.97 12.89
CA THR A 11 -11.10 -1.78 12.34
C THR A 11 -10.12 -0.93 11.53
N CYS A 12 -8.93 -0.68 12.06
CA CYS A 12 -7.85 0.03 11.37
C CYS A 12 -7.47 -0.66 10.05
N THR A 13 -7.26 -1.98 10.09
CA THR A 13 -6.91 -2.74 8.89
C THR A 13 -8.03 -2.74 7.85
N LEU A 14 -9.30 -2.79 8.28
CA LEU A 14 -10.45 -2.73 7.38
C LEU A 14 -10.56 -1.35 6.71
N ILE A 15 -10.37 -0.26 7.47
CA ILE A 15 -10.32 1.09 6.92
C ILE A 15 -9.17 1.21 5.90
N GLY A 16 -7.99 0.69 6.23
CA GLY A 16 -6.84 0.65 5.32
C GLY A 16 -7.15 -0.12 4.04
N LEU A 17 -7.79 -1.29 4.15
CA LEU A 17 -8.16 -2.12 2.99
C LEU A 17 -9.15 -1.40 2.07
N VAL A 18 -10.21 -0.81 2.64
CA VAL A 18 -11.20 -0.04 1.86
C VAL A 18 -10.54 1.16 1.18
N THR A 19 -9.64 1.84 1.88
CA THR A 19 -8.92 3.01 1.34
C THR A 19 -7.98 2.59 0.20
N ASN A 20 -7.23 1.50 0.34
CA ASN A 20 -6.35 0.98 -0.72
C ASN A 20 -7.15 0.53 -1.95
N VAL A 21 -8.28 -0.14 -1.77
CA VAL A 21 -9.16 -0.53 -2.88
C VAL A 21 -9.72 0.71 -3.59
N ALA A 22 -10.19 1.71 -2.84
CA ALA A 22 -10.68 2.96 -3.41
C ALA A 22 -9.58 3.71 -4.19
N LEU A 23 -8.36 3.78 -3.63
CA LEU A 23 -7.20 4.37 -4.29
C LEU A 23 -6.82 3.63 -5.57
N ALA A 24 -6.77 2.29 -5.55
CA ALA A 24 -6.44 1.48 -6.72
C ALA A 24 -7.44 1.72 -7.87
N ILE A 25 -8.74 1.74 -7.55
CA ILE A 25 -9.79 2.05 -8.53
C ILE A 25 -9.63 3.46 -9.08
N PHE A 26 -9.41 4.44 -8.20
CA PHE A 26 -9.22 5.84 -8.58
C PHE A 26 -8.00 6.03 -9.51
N LYS A 27 -6.85 5.45 -9.16
CA LYS A 27 -5.63 5.47 -9.99
C LYS A 27 -5.87 4.78 -11.33
N LEU A 28 -6.56 3.65 -11.36
CA LEU A 28 -6.85 2.93 -12.60
C LEU A 28 -7.67 3.79 -13.56
N PHE A 29 -8.75 4.41 -13.09
CA PHE A 29 -9.55 5.32 -13.90
C PHE A 29 -8.74 6.55 -14.34
N ALA A 30 -7.96 7.15 -13.44
CA ALA A 30 -7.08 8.26 -13.78
C ALA A 30 -6.04 7.88 -14.85
N GLY A 31 -5.53 6.64 -14.82
CA GLY A 31 -4.61 6.12 -15.81
C GLY A 31 -5.26 5.87 -17.17
N ILE A 32 -6.47 5.31 -17.21
CA ILE A 32 -7.22 5.08 -18.46
C ILE A 32 -7.63 6.42 -19.10
N PHE A 33 -8.26 7.32 -18.34
CA PHE A 33 -8.71 8.62 -18.86
C PHE A 33 -7.56 9.59 -19.12
N GLY A 34 -6.46 9.46 -18.37
CA GLY A 34 -5.25 10.23 -18.55
C GLY A 34 -4.27 9.61 -19.55
N SER A 35 -4.63 8.49 -20.21
CA SER A 35 -3.80 7.72 -21.13
C SER A 35 -2.35 7.55 -20.62
N SER A 36 -2.21 7.20 -19.34
CA SER A 36 -0.92 7.14 -18.66
C SER A 36 -0.61 5.72 -18.19
N TYR A 37 0.28 5.05 -18.92
CA TYR A 37 0.81 3.74 -18.54
C TYR A 37 1.47 3.75 -17.16
N ALA A 38 2.14 4.85 -16.79
CA ALA A 38 2.75 5.02 -15.47
C ALA A 38 1.70 5.00 -14.35
N MET A 39 0.57 5.68 -14.54
CA MET A 39 -0.53 5.69 -13.56
C MET A 39 -1.26 4.35 -13.49
N ILE A 40 -1.38 3.63 -14.61
CA ILE A 40 -1.92 2.26 -14.62
C ILE A 40 -1.00 1.30 -13.86
N ALA A 41 0.32 1.41 -14.05
CA ALA A 41 1.29 0.62 -13.29
C ALA A 41 1.21 0.92 -11.78
N ASP A 42 1.05 2.19 -11.40
CA ASP A 42 0.84 2.62 -10.02
C ASP A 42 -0.51 2.12 -9.44
N ALA A 43 -1.56 2.01 -10.27
CA ALA A 43 -2.82 1.40 -9.87
C ALA A 43 -2.65 -0.10 -9.57
N ILE A 44 -1.89 -0.83 -10.39
CA ILE A 44 -1.56 -2.24 -10.15
C ILE A 44 -0.75 -2.40 -8.87
N HIS A 45 0.18 -1.48 -8.59
CA HIS A 45 0.90 -1.46 -7.32
C HIS A 45 -0.05 -1.33 -6.13
N SER A 46 -0.98 -0.38 -6.17
CA SER A 46 -1.99 -0.21 -5.12
C SER A 46 -2.93 -1.41 -4.96
N MET A 47 -3.10 -2.25 -5.99
CA MET A 47 -3.77 -3.55 -5.83
C MET A 47 -2.92 -4.55 -5.03
N SER A 48 -1.60 -4.57 -5.20
CA SER A 48 -0.71 -5.39 -4.35
C SER A 48 -0.79 -4.96 -2.88
N ASP A 49 -0.93 -3.66 -2.60
CA ASP A 49 -1.10 -3.16 -1.22
C ASP A 49 -2.40 -3.65 -0.58
N CYS A 50 -3.45 -3.86 -1.39
CA CYS A 50 -4.68 -4.50 -0.92
C CYS A 50 -4.42 -5.94 -0.46
N LEU A 51 -3.57 -6.68 -1.16
CA LEU A 51 -3.17 -8.04 -0.77
C LEU A 51 -2.30 -8.04 0.50
N ALA A 52 -1.37 -7.09 0.63
CA ALA A 52 -0.57 -6.92 1.84
C ALA A 52 -1.48 -6.61 3.05
N THR A 53 -2.39 -5.64 2.91
CA THR A 53 -3.35 -5.28 3.96
C THR A 53 -4.30 -6.43 4.29
N GLY A 54 -4.75 -7.19 3.28
CA GLY A 54 -5.55 -8.41 3.48
C GLY A 54 -4.80 -9.50 4.25
N THR A 55 -3.50 -9.66 3.98
CA THR A 55 -2.62 -10.59 4.70
C THR A 55 -2.52 -10.21 6.18
N VAL A 56 -2.38 -8.92 6.49
CA VAL A 56 -2.40 -8.40 7.86
C VAL A 56 -3.73 -8.70 8.54
N TYR A 57 -4.85 -8.46 7.86
CA TYR A 57 -6.18 -8.74 8.41
C TYR A 57 -6.36 -10.23 8.76
N VAL A 58 -5.93 -11.13 7.88
CA VAL A 58 -5.96 -12.57 8.12
C VAL A 58 -5.04 -12.95 9.27
N GLY A 59 -3.82 -12.39 9.30
CA GLY A 59 -2.85 -12.59 10.37
C GLY A 59 -3.40 -12.22 11.75
N LEU A 60 -4.00 -11.03 11.86
CA LEU A 60 -4.68 -10.57 13.08
C LEU A 60 -5.84 -11.49 13.47
N ARG A 61 -6.68 -11.88 12.50
CA ARG A 61 -7.83 -12.75 12.75
C ARG A 61 -7.43 -14.13 13.25
N ILE A 62 -6.32 -14.68 12.76
CA ILE A 62 -5.79 -15.96 13.24
C ILE A 62 -5.11 -15.75 14.59
N GLY A 63 -4.30 -14.69 14.75
CA GLY A 63 -3.56 -14.38 15.97
C GLY A 63 -4.43 -14.21 17.21
N GLU A 64 -5.64 -13.66 17.06
CA GLU A 64 -6.60 -13.47 18.14
C GLU A 64 -7.38 -14.75 18.52
N LYS A 65 -7.16 -15.89 17.85
CA LYS A 65 -7.84 -17.14 18.23
C LYS A 65 -7.31 -17.63 19.59
N PRO A 66 -8.21 -18.11 20.47
CA PRO A 66 -7.79 -18.69 21.74
C PRO A 66 -6.94 -19.96 21.51
N PRO A 67 -6.11 -20.35 22.49
CA PRO A 67 -5.36 -21.60 22.44
C PRO A 67 -6.27 -22.81 22.19
N ASP A 68 -5.79 -23.75 21.39
CA ASP A 68 -6.47 -25.01 21.08
C ASP A 68 -5.49 -26.19 21.23
N GLU A 69 -5.99 -27.43 21.05
CA GLU A 69 -5.16 -28.64 21.21
C GLU A 69 -3.96 -28.70 20.25
N SER A 70 -4.08 -28.08 19.07
CA SER A 70 -2.99 -28.01 18.08
C SER A 70 -1.99 -26.89 18.38
N HIS A 71 -2.42 -25.84 19.09
CA HIS A 71 -1.61 -24.68 19.49
C HIS A 71 -1.80 -24.35 20.98
N PRO A 72 -1.15 -25.11 21.89
CA PRO A 72 -1.29 -24.93 23.34
C PRO A 72 -0.84 -23.55 23.85
N TYR A 73 0.07 -22.90 23.12
CA TYR A 73 0.58 -21.56 23.43
C TYR A 73 -0.22 -20.43 22.76
N GLY A 74 -1.31 -20.75 22.05
CA GLY A 74 -2.12 -19.79 21.30
C GLY A 74 -1.60 -19.52 19.88
N HIS A 75 -2.36 -18.70 19.15
CA HIS A 75 -2.12 -18.42 17.72
C HIS A 75 -1.35 -17.12 17.46
N GLY A 76 -0.86 -16.44 18.49
CA GLY A 76 -0.24 -15.10 18.38
C GLY A 76 0.91 -14.99 17.37
N ASN A 77 1.65 -16.08 17.13
CA ASN A 77 2.72 -16.12 16.11
C ASN A 77 2.22 -15.91 14.67
N ALA A 78 0.91 -16.10 14.40
CA ALA A 78 0.32 -15.85 13.09
C ALA A 78 0.49 -14.40 12.63
N GLU A 79 0.53 -13.46 13.58
CA GLU A 79 0.75 -12.05 13.27
C GLU A 79 2.19 -11.79 12.80
N THR A 80 3.18 -12.43 13.45
CA THR A 80 4.59 -12.37 13.03
C THR A 80 4.78 -12.97 11.63
N ILE A 81 4.09 -14.08 11.33
CA ILE A 81 4.12 -14.69 10.00
C ILE A 81 3.50 -13.73 8.97
N ALA A 82 2.40 -13.07 9.29
CA ALA A 82 1.80 -12.08 8.41
C ALA A 82 2.73 -10.88 8.16
N ALA A 83 3.39 -10.36 9.19
CA ALA A 83 4.38 -9.29 9.05
C ALA A 83 5.55 -9.70 8.13
N PHE A 84 6.03 -10.94 8.27
CA PHE A 84 7.07 -11.49 7.40
C PHE A 84 6.60 -11.60 5.94
N LEU A 85 5.37 -12.07 5.69
CA LEU A 85 4.80 -12.13 4.34
C LEU A 85 4.66 -10.74 3.71
N VAL A 86 4.22 -9.74 4.48
CA VAL A 86 4.16 -8.34 4.02
C VAL A 86 5.55 -7.84 3.62
N ALA A 87 6.58 -8.09 4.45
CA ALA A 87 7.95 -7.70 4.11
C ALA A 87 8.44 -8.33 2.77
N LEU A 88 8.07 -9.59 2.50
CA LEU A 88 8.36 -10.23 1.22
C LEU A 88 7.63 -9.57 0.04
N ILE A 89 6.35 -9.18 0.23
CA ILE A 89 5.57 -8.47 -0.79
C ILE A 89 6.22 -7.12 -1.12
N ILE A 90 6.63 -6.35 -0.09
CA ILE A 90 7.33 -5.07 -0.27
C ILE A 90 8.61 -5.28 -1.09
N LEU A 91 9.42 -6.27 -0.73
CA LEU A 91 10.68 -6.56 -1.42
C LEU A 91 10.46 -6.95 -2.88
N ALA A 92 9.50 -7.86 -3.14
CA ALA A 92 9.16 -8.27 -4.49
C ALA A 92 8.65 -7.10 -5.34
N THR A 93 7.82 -6.25 -4.75
CA THR A 93 7.25 -5.08 -5.43
C THR A 93 8.32 -4.04 -5.75
N GLY A 94 9.24 -3.78 -4.82
CA GLY A 94 10.40 -2.91 -5.05
C GLY A 94 11.28 -3.38 -6.21
N VAL A 95 11.54 -4.69 -6.30
CA VAL A 95 12.29 -5.29 -7.43
C VAL A 95 11.52 -5.13 -8.74
N PHE A 96 10.22 -5.41 -8.75
CA PHE A 96 9.37 -5.28 -9.94
C PHE A 96 9.34 -3.85 -10.48
N VAL A 97 9.14 -2.86 -9.60
CA VAL A 97 9.16 -1.43 -9.96
C VAL A 97 10.54 -1.03 -10.48
N GLY A 98 11.62 -1.49 -9.85
CA GLY A 98 13.00 -1.23 -10.29
C GLY A 98 13.28 -1.75 -11.71
N ILE A 99 12.88 -2.97 -12.02
CA ILE A 99 13.03 -3.56 -13.37
C ILE A 99 12.19 -2.77 -14.38
N SER A 100 10.96 -2.44 -14.03
CA SER A 100 10.04 -1.68 -14.90
C SER A 100 10.60 -0.31 -15.24
N ALA A 101 11.23 0.37 -14.28
CA ALA A 101 11.89 1.66 -14.49
C ALA A 101 13.07 1.54 -15.48
N ILE A 102 13.92 0.51 -15.35
CA ILE A 102 15.03 0.26 -16.28
C ILE A 102 14.51 -0.01 -17.70
N GLN A 103 13.46 -0.83 -17.83
CA GLN A 103 12.86 -1.15 -19.12
C GLN A 103 12.27 0.09 -19.81
N LEU A 104 11.58 0.95 -19.07
CA LEU A 104 11.01 2.19 -19.59
C LEU A 104 12.11 3.11 -20.16
N ILE A 105 13.21 3.28 -19.41
CA ILE A 105 14.36 4.09 -19.85
C ILE A 105 15.00 3.48 -21.10
N ALA A 106 15.16 2.15 -21.14
CA ALA A 106 15.80 1.45 -22.27
C ALA A 106 14.99 1.55 -23.57
N HIS A 107 13.65 1.49 -23.50
CA HIS A 107 12.78 1.53 -24.68
C HIS A 107 12.41 2.93 -25.14
N LYS A 108 12.84 3.99 -24.44
CA LYS A 108 12.54 5.40 -24.74
C LYS A 108 11.06 5.71 -24.96
N GLN A 109 10.16 4.94 -24.36
CA GLN A 109 8.72 5.20 -24.43
C GLN A 109 8.34 6.30 -23.43
N PHE A 110 8.67 7.54 -23.79
CA PHE A 110 8.30 8.74 -23.03
C PHE A 110 6.96 9.26 -23.54
N GLU A 111 5.86 8.68 -23.07
CA GLU A 111 4.56 9.32 -23.24
C GLU A 111 4.41 10.44 -22.21
N THR A 112 4.05 11.64 -22.67
CA THR A 112 3.82 12.80 -21.81
C THR A 112 2.55 12.57 -20.99
N PRO A 113 2.65 12.37 -19.67
CA PRO A 113 1.49 12.03 -18.87
C PRO A 113 0.51 13.20 -18.81
N ALA A 114 -0.79 12.92 -18.94
CA ALA A 114 -1.84 13.94 -18.83
C ALA A 114 -1.85 14.61 -17.44
N THR A 115 -2.38 15.84 -17.35
CA THR A 115 -2.50 16.61 -16.08
C THR A 115 -3.26 15.84 -14.99
N ILE A 116 -4.17 14.95 -15.39
CA ILE A 116 -4.95 14.07 -14.53
C ILE A 116 -4.04 13.11 -13.73
N ALA A 117 -2.93 12.65 -14.33
CA ALA A 117 -2.01 11.75 -13.65
C ALA A 117 -1.24 12.44 -12.50
N LEU A 118 -0.90 13.73 -12.66
CA LEU A 118 -0.27 14.51 -11.58
C LEU A 118 -1.21 14.72 -10.40
N ALA A 119 -2.46 15.07 -10.66
CA ALA A 119 -3.46 15.25 -9.62
C ALA A 119 -3.71 13.93 -8.87
N ALA A 120 -3.80 12.82 -9.60
CA ALA A 120 -3.99 11.50 -9.01
C ALA A 120 -2.79 11.07 -8.14
N ALA A 121 -1.57 11.29 -8.61
CA ALA A 121 -0.36 11.02 -7.83
C ALA A 121 -0.30 11.86 -6.54
N ALA A 122 -0.61 13.16 -6.62
CA ALA A 122 -0.66 14.02 -5.45
C ALA A 122 -1.69 13.57 -4.40
N ILE A 123 -2.90 13.20 -4.85
CA ILE A 123 -3.95 12.66 -3.97
C ILE A 123 -3.50 11.35 -3.32
N SER A 124 -2.84 10.47 -4.09
CA SER A 124 -2.29 9.22 -3.57
C SER A 124 -1.27 9.46 -2.45
N ILE A 125 -0.31 10.36 -2.67
CA ILE A 125 0.74 10.69 -1.68
C ILE A 125 0.10 11.17 -0.37
N VAL A 126 -0.84 12.12 -0.44
CA VAL A 126 -1.51 12.66 0.75
C VAL A 126 -2.30 11.57 1.48
N THR A 127 -3.00 10.72 0.73
CA THR A 127 -3.80 9.63 1.32
C THR A 127 -2.90 8.60 2.00
N LYS A 128 -1.81 8.20 1.35
CA LYS A 128 -0.86 7.21 1.87
C LYS A 128 -0.10 7.71 3.10
N GLU A 129 0.30 8.97 3.12
CA GLU A 129 0.92 9.58 4.31
C GLU A 129 -0.06 9.63 5.50
N GLY A 130 -1.33 9.97 5.23
CA GLY A 130 -2.39 9.92 6.24
C GLY A 130 -2.59 8.49 6.79
N MET A 131 -2.60 7.48 5.90
CA MET A 131 -2.68 6.07 6.28
C MET A 131 -1.47 5.62 7.09
N PHE A 132 -0.25 6.06 6.74
CA PHE A 132 0.95 5.75 7.50
C PHE A 132 0.81 6.20 8.96
N HIS A 133 0.48 7.47 9.19
CA HIS A 133 0.36 8.01 10.55
C HIS A 133 -0.75 7.33 11.35
N TYR A 134 -1.90 7.07 10.72
CA TYR A 134 -3.01 6.39 11.37
C TYR A 134 -2.66 4.95 11.75
N THR A 135 -2.19 4.16 10.79
CA THR A 135 -1.86 2.74 10.99
C THR A 135 -0.69 2.57 11.95
N LEU A 136 0.34 3.43 11.91
CA LEU A 136 1.46 3.38 12.84
C LEU A 136 1.01 3.64 14.28
N ASN A 137 0.21 4.69 14.51
CA ASN A 137 -0.28 5.00 15.85
C ASN A 137 -1.19 3.89 16.41
N VAL A 138 -2.00 3.23 15.58
CA VAL A 138 -2.79 2.08 16.03
C VAL A 138 -1.89 0.86 16.29
N GLY A 139 -0.91 0.60 15.42
CA GLY A 139 0.03 -0.50 15.57
C GLY A 139 0.87 -0.42 16.84
N GLU A 140 1.40 0.76 17.17
CA GLU A 140 2.16 0.99 18.40
C GLU A 140 1.28 0.85 19.66
N ARG A 141 0.06 1.40 19.64
CA ARG A 141 -0.87 1.29 20.77
C ARG A 141 -1.27 -0.15 21.08
N ASN A 142 -1.44 -0.97 20.04
CA ASN A 142 -1.84 -2.37 20.18
C ASN A 142 -0.64 -3.34 20.19
N ASN A 143 0.61 -2.84 20.19
CA ASN A 143 1.83 -3.65 20.11
C ASN A 143 1.77 -4.69 18.98
N SER A 144 1.30 -4.27 17.80
CA SER A 144 1.00 -5.15 16.65
C SER A 144 2.09 -5.02 15.59
N PRO A 145 3.01 -6.01 15.46
CA PRO A 145 4.06 -5.98 14.45
C PRO A 145 3.52 -5.96 13.02
N ALA A 146 2.38 -6.61 12.78
CA ALA A 146 1.78 -6.64 11.44
C ALA A 146 1.21 -5.27 11.03
N LEU A 147 0.58 -4.53 11.95
CA LEU A 147 0.14 -3.16 11.68
C LEU A 147 1.32 -2.21 11.48
N ILE A 148 2.37 -2.34 12.28
CA ILE A 148 3.58 -1.52 12.12
C ILE A 148 4.20 -1.79 10.75
N ALA A 149 4.35 -3.06 10.34
CA ALA A 149 4.85 -3.42 9.02
C ALA A 149 3.97 -2.83 7.89
N ASN A 150 2.65 -2.90 8.03
CA ASN A 150 1.71 -2.33 7.06
C ASN A 150 1.78 -0.79 7.00
N ALA A 151 2.06 -0.12 8.11
CA ALA A 151 2.29 1.31 8.10
C ALA A 151 3.52 1.66 7.26
N TRP A 152 4.65 0.95 7.48
CA TRP A 152 5.87 1.17 6.71
C TRP A 152 5.70 0.91 5.21
N ASP A 153 4.87 -0.06 4.83
CA ASP A 153 4.44 -0.27 3.45
C ASP A 153 3.78 0.99 2.85
N HIS A 154 2.78 1.57 3.54
CA HIS A 154 2.12 2.79 3.08
C HIS A 154 3.09 3.97 2.90
N ARG A 155 4.10 4.08 3.77
CA ARG A 155 5.12 5.11 3.67
C ARG A 155 6.08 4.88 2.50
N SER A 156 6.43 3.62 2.22
CA SER A 156 7.22 3.28 1.04
C SER A 156 6.50 3.64 -0.25
N ASP A 157 5.18 3.42 -0.31
CA ASP A 157 4.36 3.79 -1.46
C ASP A 157 4.22 5.32 -1.63
N ALA A 158 4.14 6.07 -0.52
CA ALA A 158 4.18 7.53 -0.59
C ALA A 158 5.50 8.01 -1.21
N TYR A 159 6.65 7.41 -0.84
CA TYR A 159 7.95 7.76 -1.41
C TYR A 159 8.10 7.36 -2.88
N SER A 160 7.62 6.19 -3.28
CA SER A 160 7.62 5.78 -4.70
C SER A 160 6.75 6.72 -5.54
N SER A 161 5.57 7.11 -5.02
CA SER A 161 4.65 8.05 -5.67
C SER A 161 5.27 9.46 -5.80
N VAL A 162 6.00 9.94 -4.80
CA VAL A 162 6.74 11.22 -4.87
C VAL A 162 7.83 11.16 -5.94
N ALA A 163 8.60 10.06 -6.01
CA ALA A 163 9.62 9.88 -7.03
C ALA A 163 9.00 9.84 -8.44
N ALA A 164 7.86 9.17 -8.61
CA ALA A 164 7.11 9.16 -9.85
C ALA A 164 6.63 10.58 -10.23
N LEU A 165 6.04 11.33 -9.30
CA LEU A 165 5.59 12.70 -9.52
C LEU A 165 6.75 13.62 -9.93
N ALA A 166 7.91 13.51 -9.28
CA ALA A 166 9.12 14.25 -9.67
C ALA A 166 9.57 13.89 -11.10
N GLY A 167 9.51 12.61 -11.48
CA GLY A 167 9.79 12.16 -12.84
C GLY A 167 8.84 12.75 -13.88
N ILE A 168 7.53 12.79 -13.60
CA ILE A 168 6.51 13.39 -14.48
C ILE A 168 6.74 14.89 -14.65
N LEU A 169 7.04 15.61 -13.56
CA LEU A 169 7.34 17.05 -13.61
C LEU A 169 8.62 17.34 -14.39
N GLY A 170 9.68 16.56 -14.16
CA GLY A 170 10.94 16.70 -14.89
C GLY A 170 10.77 16.50 -16.40
N ALA A 171 10.00 15.48 -16.82
CA ALA A 171 9.69 15.26 -18.22
C ALA A 171 8.93 16.45 -18.85
N ARG A 172 8.05 17.13 -18.10
CA ARG A 172 7.29 18.29 -18.58
C ARG A 172 8.05 19.62 -18.63
N LEU A 173 9.18 19.73 -17.95
CA LEU A 173 10.01 20.94 -17.98
C LEU A 173 11.06 20.88 -19.10
N VAL A 174 11.39 19.67 -19.57
CA VAL A 174 12.39 19.42 -20.61
C VAL A 174 11.78 19.41 -22.03
N PHE A 175 10.46 19.20 -22.14
CA PHE A 175 9.67 19.28 -23.38
C PHE A 175 8.65 20.41 -23.30
#